data_AF-A0A1B6F183-F1
#
_entry.id   AF-A0A1B6F183-F1
#
_cell.length_a   1.000
_cell.length_b   1.000
_cell.length_c   1.000
_cell.angle_alpha   90.00
_cell.angle_beta   90.00
_cell.angle_gamma   90.00
#
_symmetry.space_group_name_H-M   'P 1'
#
loop_
_entity.id
_entity.type
_entity.pdbx_description
1 polymer ?
#
loop_
_entity_poly.entity_id
_entity_poly.type
_entity_poly.pdbx_seq_one_letter_code
_entity_poly.pdbx_strand_id
1 'polypeptide(L)'
;IRIREYEDTCCWSCINCGPYEIRKDDFHCEECRLGYLPSKNKSVCEIIQEDFIYYGDPWATPALVVATVGVLLTLIVTLVFWANTDTPVVKASGRELSYLLLLGTLLEFCVTYIMMTPPTFASCVITRFFLGFSFALCYAAIVTKTNRIARIFSSGGGISRTRYISPKSQIL
;
A
#
# COMPACT_ATOMS: atom_id res chain seq x y z
N ILE A 1 -1.90 17.39 -40.79
CA ILE A 1 -0.89 17.34 -41.87
C ILE A 1 -1.58 17.25 -43.23
N ARG A 2 -0.88 17.61 -44.29
CA ARG A 2 -1.32 17.52 -45.67
C ARG A 2 -0.71 16.27 -46.28
N ILE A 3 -1.52 15.40 -46.87
CA ILE A 3 -1.08 14.26 -47.66
C ILE A 3 -1.49 14.50 -49.10
N ARG A 4 -0.62 14.16 -50.05
CA ARG A 4 -0.90 14.33 -51.47
C ARG A 4 -1.83 13.22 -51.96
N GLU A 5 -2.86 13.58 -52.69
CA GLU A 5 -3.73 12.62 -53.37
C GLU A 5 -3.02 12.08 -54.63
N TYR A 6 -3.08 10.78 -54.89
CA TYR A 6 -2.28 10.14 -55.95
C TYR A 6 -2.68 10.60 -57.36
N GLU A 7 -3.92 11.06 -57.53
CA GLU A 7 -4.51 11.39 -58.83
C GLU A 7 -4.31 12.85 -59.25
N ASP A 8 -4.17 13.78 -58.29
CA ASP A 8 -4.05 15.23 -58.56
C ASP A 8 -2.86 15.87 -57.83
N THR A 9 -1.92 16.44 -58.60
CA THR A 9 -0.68 17.04 -58.05
C THR A 9 -0.90 18.29 -57.19
N CYS A 10 -2.07 18.92 -57.29
CA CYS A 10 -2.44 20.13 -56.57
C CYS A 10 -3.42 19.89 -55.40
N CYS A 11 -3.96 18.68 -55.25
CA CYS A 11 -4.92 18.36 -54.20
C CYS A 11 -4.22 17.82 -52.95
N TRP A 12 -4.57 18.39 -51.79
CA TRP A 12 -4.06 17.96 -50.48
C TRP A 12 -5.23 17.53 -49.59
N SER A 13 -5.15 16.31 -49.06
CA SER A 13 -6.06 15.85 -48.02
C SER A 13 -5.49 16.19 -46.64
N CYS A 14 -6.33 16.75 -45.77
CA CYS A 14 -5.94 17.10 -44.41
C CYS A 14 -6.32 15.98 -43.44
N ILE A 15 -5.32 15.38 -42.79
CA ILE A 15 -5.55 14.44 -41.69
C ILE A 15 -5.01 15.00 -40.38
N ASN A 16 -5.69 14.64 -39.29
CA ASN A 16 -5.25 14.98 -37.94
C ASN A 16 -4.16 14.01 -37.48
N CYS A 17 -3.12 14.53 -36.82
CA CYS A 17 -2.15 13.70 -36.11
C CYS A 17 -2.84 12.95 -34.97
N GLY A 18 -2.29 11.79 -34.61
CA GLY A 18 -2.78 10.92 -33.55
C GLY A 18 -2.83 11.58 -32.16
N PRO A 19 -3.42 10.91 -31.16
CA PRO A 19 -3.59 11.47 -29.81
C PRO A 19 -2.27 11.76 -29.09
N TYR A 20 -1.17 11.09 -29.46
CA TYR A 20 0.15 11.22 -28.84
C TYR A 20 1.20 11.87 -29.75
N GLU A 21 0.75 12.46 -30.86
CA GLU A 21 1.61 13.04 -31.88
C GLU A 21 1.48 14.56 -31.95
N ILE A 22 2.59 15.22 -32.24
CA ILE A 22 2.66 16.64 -32.58
C ILE A 22 2.84 16.83 -34.08
N ARG A 23 2.41 17.98 -34.60
CA ARG A 23 2.69 18.40 -35.97
C ARG A 23 4.10 18.99 -36.03
N LYS A 24 5.07 18.22 -36.51
CA LYS A 24 6.45 18.69 -36.71
C LYS A 24 6.52 19.65 -37.90
N ASP A 25 5.94 19.21 -39.01
CA ASP A 25 5.86 19.96 -40.27
C ASP A 25 4.44 19.84 -40.85
N ASP A 26 4.16 20.59 -41.92
CA ASP A 26 2.87 20.49 -42.61
C ASP A 26 2.59 19.10 -43.18
N PHE A 27 3.62 18.25 -43.36
CA PHE A 27 3.52 16.92 -43.96
C PHE A 27 3.76 15.75 -42.99
N HIS A 28 4.33 16.00 -41.81
CA HIS A 28 4.75 14.93 -40.90
C HIS A 28 4.24 15.14 -39.47
N CYS A 29 3.77 14.05 -38.87
CA CYS A 29 3.48 13.95 -37.45
C CYS A 29 4.66 13.24 -36.76
N GLU A 30 4.96 13.65 -35.53
CA GLU A 30 6.02 13.06 -34.70
C GLU A 30 5.41 12.64 -33.36
N GLU A 31 5.67 11.42 -32.94
CA GLU A 31 5.23 10.93 -31.62
C GLU A 31 6.04 11.57 -30.50
N CYS A 32 5.35 11.97 -29.42
CA CYS A 32 6.02 12.41 -28.21
C CYS A 32 6.72 11.23 -27.52
N ARG A 33 7.86 11.53 -26.88
CA ARG A 33 8.57 10.54 -26.04
C ARG A 33 7.70 10.11 -24.85
N LEU A 34 7.95 8.91 -24.34
CA LEU A 34 7.31 8.42 -23.11
C LEU A 34 7.47 9.43 -21.96
N GLY A 35 6.38 9.71 -21.26
CA GLY A 35 6.32 10.73 -20.20
C GLY A 35 5.94 12.14 -20.68
N TYR A 36 5.68 12.31 -21.98
CA TYR A 36 5.22 13.57 -22.56
C TYR A 36 3.90 13.40 -23.30
N LEU A 37 3.05 14.43 -23.26
CA LEU A 37 1.80 14.54 -24.00
C LEU A 37 1.86 15.74 -24.95
N PRO A 38 1.22 15.67 -26.14
CA PRO A 38 1.12 16.83 -27.01
C PRO A 38 0.26 17.91 -26.34
N SER A 39 0.71 19.17 -26.46
CA SER A 39 -0.06 20.35 -26.04
C SER A 39 -1.41 20.41 -26.76
N LYS A 40 -2.36 21.23 -26.27
CA LYS A 40 -3.70 21.38 -26.87
C LYS A 40 -3.65 21.72 -28.37
N ASN A 41 -2.63 22.46 -28.79
CA ASN A 41 -2.41 22.84 -30.19
C ASN A 41 -1.56 21.83 -30.99
N LYS A 42 -1.17 20.70 -30.37
CA LYS A 42 -0.29 19.67 -30.92
C LYS A 42 1.01 20.21 -31.53
N SER A 43 1.56 21.27 -30.95
CA SER A 43 2.77 21.95 -31.43
C SER A 43 4.03 21.55 -30.66
N VAL A 44 3.89 21.23 -29.38
CA VAL A 44 4.99 20.89 -28.48
C VAL A 44 4.60 19.71 -27.59
N CYS A 45 5.58 18.90 -27.21
CA CYS A 45 5.41 17.84 -26.22
C CYS A 45 5.67 18.39 -24.82
N GLU A 46 4.65 18.37 -23.97
CA GLU A 46 4.69 18.83 -22.58
C GLU A 46 4.83 17.64 -21.63
N ILE A 47 5.52 17.82 -20.50
CA ILE A 47 5.69 16.75 -19.51
C ILE A 47 4.37 16.44 -18.82
N ILE A 48 4.04 15.15 -18.70
CA ILE A 48 2.86 14.70 -17.96
C ILE A 48 3.04 15.08 -16.50
N GLN A 49 2.09 15.85 -15.95
CA GLN A 49 2.09 16.18 -14.52
C GLN A 49 1.71 14.94 -13.72
N GLU A 50 2.43 14.69 -12.63
CA GLU A 50 2.09 13.62 -11.70
C GLU A 50 0.73 13.87 -11.02
N ASP A 51 -0.16 12.89 -11.12
CA ASP A 51 -1.42 12.88 -10.39
C ASP A 51 -1.29 11.86 -9.25
N PHE A 52 -1.56 12.31 -8.02
CA PHE A 52 -1.46 11.48 -6.84
C PHE A 52 -2.55 11.85 -5.84
N ILE A 53 -2.99 10.84 -5.10
CA ILE A 53 -4.01 11.01 -4.06
C ILE A 53 -3.35 11.72 -2.87
N TYR A 54 -3.85 12.90 -2.52
CA TYR A 54 -3.38 13.69 -1.38
C TYR A 54 -4.49 13.83 -0.33
N TYR A 55 -4.15 14.34 0.86
CA TYR A 55 -5.07 14.44 2.00
C TYR A 55 -6.38 15.20 1.72
N GLY A 56 -6.39 16.09 0.73
CA GLY A 56 -7.58 16.88 0.36
C GLY A 56 -8.51 16.17 -0.61
N ASP A 57 -8.12 15.03 -1.16
CA ASP A 57 -8.97 14.30 -2.10
C ASP A 57 -10.14 13.60 -1.40
N PRO A 58 -11.35 13.67 -1.98
CA PRO A 58 -12.50 12.90 -1.48
C PRO A 58 -12.22 11.40 -1.41
N TRP A 59 -11.36 10.90 -2.29
CA TRP A 59 -10.94 9.50 -2.34
C TRP A 59 -10.01 9.10 -1.18
N ALA A 60 -9.23 10.03 -0.64
CA ALA A 60 -8.35 9.80 0.52
C ALA A 60 -9.13 9.76 1.84
N THR A 61 -10.23 10.52 1.91
CA THR A 61 -11.04 10.72 3.12
C THR A 61 -11.46 9.41 3.81
N PRO A 62 -12.10 8.43 3.15
CA PRO A 62 -12.55 7.21 3.83
C PRO A 62 -11.39 6.41 4.42
N ALA A 63 -10.25 6.33 3.74
CA ALA A 63 -9.08 5.63 4.23
C ALA A 63 -8.50 6.31 5.49
N LEU A 64 -8.41 7.64 5.50
CA LEU A 64 -7.93 8.41 6.65
C LEU A 64 -8.87 8.31 7.86
N VAL A 65 -10.19 8.27 7.64
CA VAL A 65 -11.17 8.06 8.71
C VAL A 65 -11.03 6.66 9.32
N VAL A 66 -10.90 5.63 8.49
CA VAL A 66 -10.67 4.26 9.00
C VAL A 66 -9.34 4.18 9.74
N ALA A 67 -8.28 4.80 9.22
CA ALA A 67 -6.97 4.81 9.87
C ALA A 67 -6.98 5.57 11.21
N THR A 68 -7.63 6.74 11.29
CA THR A 68 -7.78 7.49 12.56
C THR A 68 -8.53 6.68 13.60
N VAL A 69 -9.70 6.14 13.25
CA VAL A 69 -10.49 5.30 14.16
C VAL A 69 -9.71 4.06 14.56
N GLY A 70 -9.03 3.42 13.61
CA GLY A 70 -8.16 2.27 13.84
C GLY A 70 -7.07 2.56 14.86
N VAL A 71 -6.29 3.63 14.67
CA VAL A 71 -5.25 4.04 15.64
C VAL A 71 -5.83 4.28 17.03
N LEU A 72 -6.95 5.00 17.13
CA LEU A 72 -7.59 5.27 18.42
C LEU A 72 -8.00 3.97 19.13
N LEU A 73 -8.64 3.06 18.41
CA LEU A 73 -9.04 1.75 18.95
C LEU A 73 -7.81 0.93 19.36
N THR A 74 -6.76 0.89 18.54
CA THR A 74 -5.52 0.15 18.86
C THR A 74 -4.82 0.73 20.10
N LEU A 75 -4.82 2.06 20.27
CA LEU A 75 -4.28 2.70 21.47
C LEU A 75 -5.11 2.36 22.71
N ILE A 76 -6.45 2.42 22.61
CA ILE A 76 -7.34 2.04 23.71
C ILE A 76 -7.09 0.58 24.12
N VAL A 77 -7.03 -0.34 23.14
CA VAL A 77 -6.77 -1.76 23.42
C VAL A 77 -5.38 -1.94 24.05
N THR A 78 -4.36 -1.26 23.54
CA THR A 78 -3.01 -1.29 24.11
C THR A 78 -3.00 -0.82 25.57
N LEU A 79 -3.69 0.29 25.88
CA LEU A 79 -3.81 0.81 27.24
C LEU A 79 -4.54 -0.16 28.16
N VAL A 80 -5.63 -0.77 27.70
CA VAL A 80 -6.37 -1.79 28.46
C VAL A 80 -5.48 -3.00 28.74
N PHE A 81 -4.73 -3.48 27.75
CA PHE A 81 -3.78 -4.59 27.91
C PHE A 81 -2.66 -4.24 28.90
N TRP A 82 -2.15 -3.01 28.82
CA TRP A 82 -1.11 -2.54 29.72
C TRP A 82 -1.61 -2.44 31.16
N ALA A 83 -2.76 -1.81 31.41
CA ALA A 83 -3.37 -1.70 32.72
C ALA A 83 -3.76 -3.07 33.31
N ASN A 84 -4.20 -4.01 32.47
CA ASN A 84 -4.62 -5.36 32.87
C ASN A 84 -3.52 -6.41 32.64
N THR A 85 -2.25 -6.00 32.58
CA THR A 85 -1.11 -6.89 32.31
C THR A 85 -1.06 -8.10 33.25
N ASP A 86 -1.53 -7.93 34.48
CA ASP A 86 -1.49 -8.97 35.50
C ASP A 86 -2.69 -9.91 35.53
N THR A 87 -3.75 -9.61 34.76
CA THR A 87 -4.94 -10.45 34.71
C THR A 87 -4.63 -11.83 34.10
N PRO A 88 -5.26 -12.90 34.60
CA PRO A 88 -5.01 -14.27 34.12
C PRO A 88 -5.31 -14.43 32.63
N VAL A 89 -6.25 -13.64 32.10
CA VAL A 89 -6.60 -13.61 30.66
C VAL A 89 -5.42 -13.15 29.81
N VAL A 90 -4.79 -12.03 30.15
CA VAL A 90 -3.65 -11.46 29.39
C VAL A 90 -2.41 -12.34 29.52
N LYS A 91 -2.15 -12.90 30.72
CA LYS A 91 -1.06 -13.86 30.94
C LYS A 91 -1.22 -15.15 30.12
N ALA A 92 -2.44 -15.71 30.05
CA ALA A 92 -2.71 -16.93 29.29
C ALA A 92 -2.59 -16.73 27.77
N SER A 93 -2.93 -15.54 27.27
CA SER A 93 -2.92 -15.19 25.84
C SER A 93 -1.52 -15.12 25.22
N GLY A 94 -0.47 -14.97 26.03
CA GLY A 94 0.88 -14.64 25.58
C GLY A 94 1.04 -13.14 25.37
N ARG A 95 1.54 -12.45 26.40
CA ARG A 95 1.69 -10.98 26.45
C ARG A 95 2.45 -10.45 25.24
N GLU A 96 3.60 -11.04 24.97
CA GLU A 96 4.52 -10.63 23.91
C GLU A 96 3.89 -10.74 22.51
N LEU A 97 3.24 -11.87 22.19
CA LEU A 97 2.57 -12.06 20.91
C LEU A 97 1.40 -11.09 20.71
N SER A 98 0.69 -10.74 21.78
CA SER A 98 -0.42 -9.79 21.72
C SER A 98 0.10 -8.36 21.48
N TYR A 99 1.21 -7.97 22.11
CA TYR A 99 1.87 -6.69 21.83
C TYR A 99 2.45 -6.63 20.41
N LEU A 100 3.04 -7.71 19.90
CA LEU A 100 3.51 -7.77 18.50
C LEU A 100 2.36 -7.60 17.51
N LEU A 101 1.19 -8.21 17.78
CA LEU A 101 0.01 -8.05 16.95
C LEU A 101 -0.50 -6.61 16.97
N LEU A 102 -0.62 -6.00 18.15
CA LEU A 102 -1.02 -4.59 18.31
C LEU A 102 -0.04 -3.62 17.63
N LEU A 103 1.27 -3.90 17.73
CA LEU A 103 2.32 -3.12 17.06
C LEU A 103 2.19 -3.21 15.53
N GLY A 104 2.00 -4.43 14.99
CA GLY A 104 1.79 -4.63 13.55
C GLY A 104 0.57 -3.86 13.04
N THR A 105 -0.56 -3.95 13.75
CA THR A 105 -1.79 -3.22 13.40
C THR A 105 -1.61 -1.70 13.48
N LEU A 106 -0.91 -1.19 14.50
CA LEU A 106 -0.63 0.24 14.61
C LEU A 106 0.26 0.73 13.45
N LEU A 107 1.29 -0.03 13.11
CA LEU A 107 2.18 0.28 11.99
C LEU A 107 1.40 0.33 10.66
N GLU A 108 0.46 -0.59 10.44
CA GLU A 108 -0.36 -0.63 9.23
C GLU A 108 -1.19 0.65 9.05
N PHE A 109 -1.86 1.12 10.12
CA PHE A 109 -2.58 2.39 10.07
C PHE A 109 -1.63 3.59 9.88
N CYS A 110 -0.45 3.60 10.51
CA CYS A 110 0.54 4.65 10.30
C CYS A 110 1.02 4.72 8.84
N VAL A 111 1.26 3.57 8.19
CA VAL A 111 1.68 3.52 6.78
C VAL A 111 0.61 4.07 5.85
N THR A 112 -0.67 3.95 6.20
CA THR A 112 -1.78 4.53 5.42
C THR A 112 -1.65 6.06 5.32
N TYR A 113 -1.22 6.74 6.38
CA TYR A 113 -0.93 8.19 6.31
C TYR A 113 0.26 8.51 5.42
N ILE A 114 1.31 7.70 5.47
CA ILE A 114 2.53 7.90 4.67
C ILE A 114 2.22 7.74 3.18
N MET A 115 1.32 6.81 2.82
CA MET A 115 0.87 6.65 1.44
C MET A 115 0.15 7.88 0.86
N MET A 116 -0.45 8.71 1.71
CA MET A 116 -1.16 9.93 1.31
C MET A 116 -0.24 11.18 1.24
N THR A 117 1.06 11.00 1.52
CA THR A 117 2.06 12.06 1.29
C THR A 117 2.55 12.05 -0.16
N PRO A 118 3.07 13.18 -0.68
CA PRO A 118 3.66 13.22 -2.02
C PRO A 118 4.68 12.09 -2.22
N PRO A 119 4.68 11.42 -3.38
CA PRO A 119 5.58 10.33 -3.64
C PRO A 119 7.03 10.84 -3.68
N THR A 120 7.79 10.49 -2.64
CA THR A 120 9.23 10.75 -2.54
C THR A 120 9.94 9.41 -2.45
N PHE A 121 11.26 9.40 -2.71
CA PHE A 121 12.05 8.19 -2.54
C PHE A 121 11.89 7.58 -1.12
N ALA A 122 11.88 8.45 -0.10
CA ALA A 122 11.70 8.03 1.29
C ALA A 122 10.31 7.44 1.55
N SER A 123 9.23 8.13 1.15
CA SER A 123 7.86 7.63 1.38
C SER A 123 7.62 6.31 0.65
N CYS A 124 8.10 6.16 -0.59
CA CYS A 124 8.05 4.90 -1.33
C CYS A 124 8.76 3.75 -0.62
N VAL A 125 9.98 3.97 -0.12
CA VAL A 125 10.74 2.94 0.59
C VAL A 125 10.04 2.53 1.89
N ILE A 126 9.60 3.52 2.68
CA ILE A 126 8.91 3.30 3.95
C ILE A 126 7.62 2.52 3.72
N THR A 127 6.77 2.97 2.78
CA THR A 127 5.52 2.29 2.44
C THR A 127 5.78 0.85 2.02
N ARG A 128 6.71 0.61 1.09
CA ARG A 128 6.97 -0.76 0.59
C ARG A 128 7.45 -1.70 1.69
N PHE A 129 8.36 -1.23 2.53
CA PHE A 129 8.90 -2.04 3.61
C PHE A 129 7.85 -2.31 4.70
N PHE A 130 7.23 -1.26 5.23
CA PHE A 130 6.35 -1.39 6.39
C PHE A 130 4.98 -1.99 6.05
N LEU A 131 4.48 -1.88 4.82
CA LEU A 131 3.31 -2.65 4.39
C LEU A 131 3.57 -4.15 4.52
N GLY A 132 4.65 -4.66 3.94
CA GLY A 132 4.97 -6.09 4.04
C GLY A 132 5.32 -6.53 5.46
N PHE A 133 6.10 -5.71 6.16
CA PHE A 133 6.56 -6.02 7.52
C PHE A 133 5.43 -6.06 8.55
N SER A 134 4.48 -5.13 8.50
CA SER A 134 3.32 -5.11 9.42
C SER A 134 2.45 -6.35 9.27
N PHE A 135 2.08 -6.72 8.03
CA PHE A 135 1.36 -7.96 7.77
C PHE A 135 2.13 -9.19 8.25
N ALA A 136 3.43 -9.27 7.97
CA ALA A 136 4.26 -10.38 8.39
C ALA A 136 4.26 -10.54 9.92
N LEU A 137 4.37 -9.43 10.68
CA LEU A 137 4.27 -9.46 12.14
C LEU A 137 2.91 -9.96 12.62
N CYS A 138 1.81 -9.41 12.08
CA CYS A 138 0.46 -9.82 12.46
C CYS A 138 0.21 -11.30 12.15
N TYR A 139 0.53 -11.76 10.95
CA TYR A 139 0.36 -13.16 10.56
C TYR A 139 1.24 -14.10 11.37
N ALA A 140 2.51 -13.76 11.62
CA ALA A 140 3.39 -14.58 12.45
C ALA A 140 2.84 -14.72 13.88
N ALA A 141 2.36 -13.63 14.48
CA ALA A 141 1.74 -13.66 15.81
C ALA A 141 0.47 -14.52 15.84
N ILE A 142 -0.42 -14.36 14.87
CA ILE A 142 -1.67 -15.14 14.75
C ILE A 142 -1.35 -16.63 14.59
N VAL A 143 -0.49 -16.98 13.64
CA VAL A 143 -0.08 -18.37 13.35
C VAL A 143 0.57 -19.00 14.57
N THR A 144 1.41 -18.27 15.30
CA THR A 144 2.05 -18.78 16.51
C THR A 144 1.03 -19.07 17.60
N LYS A 145 0.06 -18.16 17.79
CA LYS A 145 -1.01 -18.28 18.77
C LYS A 145 -1.96 -19.43 18.45
N THR A 146 -2.38 -19.57 17.19
CA THR A 146 -3.27 -20.66 16.74
C THR A 146 -2.56 -22.00 16.81
N ASN A 147 -1.29 -22.10 16.38
CA ASN A 147 -0.50 -23.34 16.50
C ASN A 147 -0.27 -23.77 17.95
N ARG A 148 -0.06 -22.82 18.88
CA ARG A 148 0.03 -23.15 20.30
C ARG A 148 -1.28 -23.77 20.80
N ILE A 149 -2.43 -23.17 20.46
CA ILE A 149 -3.74 -23.68 20.86
C ILE A 149 -4.01 -25.07 20.25
N ALA A 150 -3.72 -25.25 18.96
CA ALA A 150 -3.85 -26.54 18.28
C ALA A 150 -3.04 -27.64 18.98
N ARG A 151 -1.80 -27.34 19.40
CA ARG A 151 -0.94 -28.30 20.13
C ARG A 151 -1.46 -28.64 21.52
N ILE A 152 -2.08 -27.69 22.23
CA ILE A 152 -2.69 -27.95 23.52
C ILE A 152 -3.82 -28.96 23.37
N PHE A 153 -4.70 -28.77 22.38
CA PHE A 153 -5.82 -29.67 22.14
C PHE A 153 -5.39 -31.02 21.54
N SER A 154 -4.40 -31.05 20.64
CA SER A 154 -3.87 -32.31 20.09
C SER A 154 -3.13 -33.14 21.13
N SER A 155 -2.58 -32.52 22.18
CA SER A 155 -1.89 -33.18 23.29
C SER A 155 -2.84 -33.75 24.34
N GLY A 156 -4.13 -33.39 24.32
CA GLY A 156 -5.13 -33.80 25.31
C GLY A 156 -5.44 -35.29 25.35
N GLY A 157 -4.88 -36.10 24.44
CA GLY A 157 -5.06 -37.55 24.38
C GLY A 157 -3.80 -38.40 24.61
N GLY A 158 -2.61 -37.82 24.87
CA GLY A 158 -1.36 -38.58 24.97
C GLY A 158 -0.37 -38.06 26.01
N ILE A 159 0.41 -38.97 26.61
CA ILE A 159 1.36 -38.77 27.72
C ILE A 159 2.58 -37.87 27.35
N SER A 160 2.72 -37.45 26.08
CA SER A 160 3.89 -36.70 25.61
C SER A 160 3.81 -35.20 25.94
N ARG A 161 4.81 -34.68 26.67
CA ARG A 161 4.97 -33.23 26.91
C ARG A 161 5.20 -32.49 25.59
N THR A 162 4.28 -31.60 25.26
CA THR A 162 4.34 -30.77 24.06
C THR A 162 5.46 -29.72 24.14
N ARG A 163 6.40 -29.75 23.18
CA ARG A 163 7.56 -28.83 23.07
C ARG A 163 7.09 -27.42 22.65
N TYR A 164 7.81 -26.35 23.00
CA TYR A 164 7.55 -24.94 22.61
C TYR A 164 6.21 -24.32 23.07
N ILE A 165 5.73 -24.67 24.27
CA ILE A 165 4.55 -24.04 24.88
C ILE A 165 4.90 -22.74 25.64
N SER A 166 6.16 -22.60 26.08
CA SER A 166 6.59 -21.46 26.90
C SER A 166 6.60 -20.15 26.09
N PRO A 167 6.30 -19.00 26.73
CA PRO A 167 6.33 -17.69 26.06
C PRO A 167 7.72 -17.35 25.47
N LYS A 168 8.81 -17.71 26.16
CA LYS A 168 10.17 -17.43 25.67
C LYS A 168 10.49 -18.19 24.39
N SER A 169 10.05 -19.45 24.29
CA SER A 169 10.26 -20.28 23.10
C SER A 169 9.36 -19.97 21.91
N GLN A 170 8.50 -18.95 22.01
CA GLN A 170 7.62 -18.49 20.92
C GLN A 170 8.16 -17.25 20.22
N ILE A 171 9.16 -16.61 20.80
CA ILE A 171 9.74 -15.33 20.35
C ILE A 171 11.20 -15.54 19.93
N LEU A 172 11.88 -16.48 20.58
CA LEU A 172 13.24 -16.94 20.31
C LEU A 172 13.20 -18.16 19.39
#